data_AF-A0A7S4LM34-F1
#
_entry.id   AF-A0A7S4LM34-F1
#
_cell.length_a   1.000
_cell.length_b   1.000
_cell.length_c   1.000
_cell.angle_alpha   90.00
_cell.angle_beta   90.00
_cell.angle_gamma   90.00
#
_symmetry.space_group_name_H-M   'P 1'
#
loop_
_entity.id
_entity.type
_entity.pdbx_description
1 polymer ?
#
loop_
_entity_poly.entity_id
_entity_poly.type
_entity_poly.pdbx_seq_one_letter_code
_entity_poly.pdbx_strand_id
1 'polypeptide(L)'
;FFSFSTMDEESKPMEHQIQAPRVAFQYCTGCQWGMRAGWMAQELLKTFEKEIGEVALQPSKEGGIFRVWATNGDAATLLWDRKTEGRFPEVKELKQKLRDFIAPDKNLGHSDVKPAPTGDGGSAEAN
;
A
#
# COMPACT_ATOMS: atom_id res chain seq x y z
N PHE A 1 51.75 6.74 -34.88
CA PHE A 1 50.32 7.05 -35.08
C PHE A 1 49.48 6.08 -34.28
N PHE A 2 49.40 6.23 -32.96
CA PHE A 2 48.33 5.59 -32.19
C PHE A 2 47.26 6.66 -31.99
N SER A 3 46.21 6.55 -32.80
CA SER A 3 45.00 7.34 -32.68
C SER A 3 44.36 6.94 -31.36
N PHE A 4 44.55 7.78 -30.34
CA PHE A 4 43.76 7.73 -29.11
C PHE A 4 42.36 8.24 -29.47
N SER A 5 41.57 7.36 -30.09
CA SER A 5 40.20 7.66 -30.44
C SER A 5 39.39 7.70 -29.16
N THR A 6 38.90 8.91 -28.88
CA THR A 6 37.78 9.25 -28.02
C THR A 6 36.69 8.18 -28.05
N MET A 7 36.25 7.75 -26.87
CA MET A 7 34.87 7.39 -26.58
C MET A 7 34.72 7.40 -25.07
N ASP A 8 34.53 8.61 -24.53
CA ASP A 8 33.77 8.81 -23.31
C ASP A 8 32.36 8.25 -23.56
N GLU A 9 32.15 6.97 -23.25
CA GLU A 9 30.82 6.40 -23.16
C GLU A 9 30.22 6.88 -21.83
N GLU A 10 29.61 8.06 -21.90
CA GLU A 10 28.83 8.68 -20.84
C GLU A 10 27.72 7.70 -20.43
N SER A 11 28.01 6.88 -19.42
CA SER A 11 27.07 5.94 -18.82
C SER A 11 25.97 6.74 -18.13
N LYS A 12 24.92 7.02 -18.89
CA LYS A 12 23.69 7.63 -18.39
C LYS A 12 23.29 6.89 -17.10
N PRO A 13 23.16 7.57 -15.95
CA PRO A 13 22.78 6.89 -14.72
C PRO A 13 21.46 6.17 -14.98
N MET A 14 21.39 4.88 -14.61
CA MET A 14 20.12 4.14 -14.67
C MET A 14 19.15 4.82 -13.71
N GLU A 15 18.33 5.71 -14.26
CA GLU A 15 17.22 6.31 -13.55
C GLU A 15 16.21 5.21 -13.29
N HIS A 16 16.15 4.74 -12.05
CA HIS A 16 15.24 3.68 -11.65
C HIS A 16 13.80 4.20 -11.75
N GLN A 17 13.12 3.85 -12.84
CA GLN A 17 11.74 4.24 -13.07
C GLN A 17 10.83 3.51 -12.08
N ILE A 18 10.03 4.28 -11.34
CA ILE A 18 9.01 3.78 -10.40
C ILE A 18 8.02 2.89 -11.18
N GLN A 19 7.84 1.66 -10.73
CA GLN A 19 6.96 0.70 -11.40
C GLN A 19 5.52 0.89 -10.90
N ALA A 20 4.66 1.43 -11.76
CA ALA A 20 3.23 1.51 -11.47
C ALA A 20 2.54 0.15 -11.71
N PRO A 21 1.45 -0.15 -10.99
CA PRO A 21 0.91 0.53 -9.81
C PRO A 21 1.84 0.49 -8.59
N ARG A 22 1.99 1.64 -7.93
CA ARG A 22 2.83 1.83 -6.74
C ARG A 22 1.97 1.96 -5.50
N VAL A 23 2.33 1.25 -4.42
CA VAL A 23 1.73 1.47 -3.09
C VAL A 23 2.77 2.01 -2.12
N ALA A 24 2.49 3.12 -1.44
CA ALA A 24 3.41 3.74 -0.49
C ALA A 24 2.84 3.79 0.93
N PHE A 25 3.56 3.18 1.87
CA PHE A 25 3.27 3.23 3.30
C PHE A 25 4.11 4.30 3.97
N GLN A 26 3.49 5.42 4.33
CA GLN A 26 4.13 6.45 5.12
C GLN A 26 3.90 6.19 6.61
N TYR A 27 4.96 6.08 7.40
CA TYR A 27 4.85 5.74 8.82
C TYR A 27 5.79 6.54 9.72
N CYS A 28 5.33 6.78 10.94
CA CYS A 28 6.12 7.38 12.02
C CYS A 28 7.26 6.45 12.45
N THR A 29 8.51 6.91 12.33
CA THR A 29 9.69 6.14 12.77
C THR A 29 9.79 6.05 14.29
N GLY A 30 9.44 7.12 15.01
CA GLY A 30 9.42 7.15 16.48
C GLY A 30 8.37 6.24 17.12
N CYS A 31 7.39 5.78 16.34
CA CYS A 31 6.26 4.99 16.82
C CYS A 31 6.46 3.48 16.65
N GLN A 32 7.59 3.05 16.05
CA GLN A 32 7.92 1.65 15.78
C GLN A 32 6.89 0.92 14.89
N TRP A 33 6.25 1.63 13.95
CA TRP A 33 5.25 1.04 13.05
C TRP A 33 5.81 0.49 11.73
N GLY A 34 7.12 0.54 11.53
CA GLY A 34 7.78 0.03 10.33
C GLY A 34 7.50 -1.47 10.09
N MET A 35 7.52 -2.29 11.15
CA MET A 35 7.21 -3.72 11.05
C MET A 35 5.77 -3.97 10.60
N ARG A 36 4.81 -3.18 11.10
CA ARG A 36 3.40 -3.26 10.67
C ARG A 36 3.27 -2.89 9.19
N ALA A 37 3.92 -1.82 8.76
CA ALA A 37 3.92 -1.40 7.36
C ALA A 37 4.55 -2.47 6.46
N GLY A 38 5.69 -3.05 6.86
CA GLY A 38 6.37 -4.12 6.11
C GLY A 38 5.57 -5.42 6.01
N TRP A 39 4.85 -5.80 7.07
CA TRP A 39 3.95 -6.96 7.01
C TRP A 39 2.76 -6.71 6.06
N MET A 40 2.11 -5.54 6.16
CA MET A 40 1.02 -5.18 5.23
C MET A 40 1.51 -5.11 3.78
N ALA A 41 2.71 -4.58 3.55
CA ALA A 41 3.34 -4.56 2.23
C ALA A 41 3.50 -5.97 1.64
N GLN A 42 4.00 -6.93 2.44
CA GLN A 42 4.13 -8.33 2.01
C GLN A 42 2.77 -8.97 1.69
N GLU A 43 1.75 -8.69 2.50
CA GLU A 43 0.39 -9.17 2.25
C GLU A 43 -0.19 -8.64 0.93
N LEU A 44 0.09 -7.38 0.58
CA LEU A 44 -0.33 -6.80 -0.69
C LEU A 44 0.45 -7.41 -1.86
N LEU A 45 1.78 -7.50 -1.78
CA LEU A 45 2.62 -8.10 -2.81
C LEU A 45 2.21 -9.55 -3.11
N LYS A 46 1.91 -10.33 -2.06
CA LYS A 46 1.44 -11.72 -2.22
C LYS A 46 0.07 -11.81 -2.90
N THR A 47 -0.81 -10.84 -2.69
CA THR A 47 -2.19 -10.85 -3.23
C THR A 47 -2.24 -10.31 -4.66
N PHE A 48 -1.43 -9.30 -4.94
CA PHE A 48 -1.42 -8.53 -6.18
C PHE A 48 -0.10 -8.66 -6.95
N GLU A 49 0.51 -9.85 -6.92
CA GLU A 49 1.83 -10.13 -7.49
C GLU A 49 1.96 -9.70 -8.97
N LYS A 50 0.85 -9.74 -9.72
CA LYS A 50 0.83 -9.38 -11.15
C LYS A 50 0.38 -7.95 -11.41
N GLU A 51 -0.22 -7.30 -10.41
CA GLU A 51 -0.88 -6.00 -10.56
C GLU A 51 -0.13 -4.88 -9.85
N ILE A 52 0.74 -5.15 -8.87
CA ILE A 52 1.58 -4.13 -8.23
C ILE A 52 2.97 -4.16 -8.86
N GLY A 53 3.44 -3.01 -9.31
CA GLY A 53 4.83 -2.85 -9.77
C GLY A 53 5.80 -2.73 -8.60
N GLU A 54 5.46 -1.92 -7.60
CA GLU A 54 6.30 -1.76 -6.41
C GLU A 54 5.51 -1.40 -5.14
N VAL A 55 6.12 -1.68 -3.98
CA VAL A 55 5.67 -1.16 -2.69
C VAL A 55 6.82 -0.39 -2.03
N ALA A 56 6.53 0.84 -1.60
CA ALA A 56 7.47 1.70 -0.92
C ALA A 56 7.14 1.81 0.58
N LEU A 57 8.16 1.65 1.42
CA LEU A 57 8.10 2.00 2.84
C LEU A 57 8.74 3.38 3.00
N GLN A 58 7.97 4.36 3.47
CA GLN A 58 8.37 5.77 3.57
C GLN A 58 8.44 6.20 5.05
N PRO A 59 9.64 6.19 5.65
CA PRO A 59 9.85 6.71 7.00
C PRO A 59 9.50 8.19 7.08
N SER A 60 8.74 8.60 8.10
CA SER A 60 8.40 9.99 8.37
C SER A 60 8.78 10.40 9.79
N LYS A 61 9.23 11.65 9.93
CA LYS A 61 9.49 12.30 11.22
C LYS A 61 8.20 12.78 11.90
N GLU A 62 7.09 12.84 11.18
CA GLU A 62 5.80 13.27 11.74
C GLU A 62 5.25 12.23 12.72
N GLY A 63 4.95 12.69 13.94
CA GLY A 63 4.41 11.85 15.00
C GLY A 63 3.02 11.29 14.66
N GLY A 64 2.84 9.98 14.87
CA GLY A 64 1.54 9.34 14.75
C GLY A 64 1.00 9.19 13.32
N ILE A 65 1.81 9.45 12.29
CA ILE A 65 1.41 9.25 10.90
C ILE A 65 1.44 7.77 10.53
N PHE A 66 0.38 7.31 9.89
CA PHE A 66 0.31 6.03 9.19
C PHE A 66 -0.66 6.19 8.03
N ARG A 67 -0.11 6.39 6.82
CA ARG A 67 -0.89 6.60 5.59
C ARG A 67 -0.52 5.57 4.54
N VAL A 68 -1.50 5.15 3.76
CA VAL A 68 -1.29 4.26 2.62
C VAL A 68 -1.80 4.94 1.37
N TRP A 69 -0.89 5.19 0.43
CA TRP A 69 -1.18 5.77 -0.87
C TRP A 69 -1.09 4.71 -1.95
N ALA A 70 -1.94 4.80 -2.96
CA ALA A 70 -1.80 4.03 -4.19
C ALA A 70 -1.74 4.98 -5.38
N THR A 71 -0.83 4.68 -6.32
CA THR A 71 -0.64 5.44 -7.54
C THR A 71 -0.69 4.47 -8.73
N ASN A 72 -1.52 4.78 -9.71
CA ASN A 72 -1.67 3.99 -10.94
C ASN A 72 -1.65 4.95 -12.13
N GLY A 73 -0.56 4.93 -12.91
CA GLY A 73 -0.29 5.97 -13.92
C GLY A 73 -0.24 7.35 -13.27
N ASP A 74 -1.01 8.29 -13.82
CA ASP A 74 -1.10 9.67 -13.32
C ASP A 74 -2.10 9.83 -12.16
N ALA A 75 -2.87 8.79 -11.82
CA ALA A 75 -3.84 8.83 -10.74
C ALA A 75 -3.21 8.42 -9.41
N ALA A 76 -3.45 9.20 -8.35
CA ALA A 76 -3.08 8.85 -6.99
C ALA A 76 -4.28 8.96 -6.04
N THR A 77 -4.39 8.00 -5.12
CA THR A 77 -5.46 7.95 -4.12
C THR A 77 -4.92 7.61 -2.74
N LEU A 78 -5.52 8.21 -1.71
CA LEU A 78 -5.27 7.87 -0.31
C LEU A 78 -6.16 6.69 0.07
N LEU A 79 -5.57 5.50 0.21
CA LEU A 79 -6.30 4.30 0.63
C LEU A 79 -6.62 4.32 2.13
N TRP A 80 -5.71 4.87 2.93
CA TRP A 80 -5.87 4.90 4.39
C TRP A 80 -5.14 6.07 5.04
N ASP A 81 -5.75 6.69 6.05
CA ASP A 81 -5.07 7.55 7.01
C ASP A 81 -5.52 7.20 8.44
N ARG A 82 -4.57 6.81 9.28
CA ARG A 82 -4.83 6.54 10.70
C ARG A 82 -5.45 7.73 11.41
N LYS A 83 -5.09 8.97 11.06
CA LYS A 83 -5.62 10.16 11.74
C LYS A 83 -7.11 10.34 11.47
N THR A 84 -7.59 10.01 10.27
CA THR A 84 -9.00 10.13 9.91
C THR A 84 -9.82 8.95 10.43
N GLU A 85 -9.26 7.75 10.37
CA GLU A 85 -9.95 6.50 10.75
C GLU A 85 -9.84 6.18 12.25
N GLY A 86 -8.92 6.82 12.97
CA GLY A 86 -8.65 6.56 14.40
C GLY A 86 -8.02 5.19 14.69
N ARG A 87 -7.81 4.34 13.67
CA ARG A 87 -7.28 2.98 13.79
C ARG A 87 -6.32 2.62 12.66
N PHE A 88 -5.64 1.49 12.80
CA PHE A 88 -4.88 0.88 11.70
C PHE A 88 -5.84 0.19 10.73
N PRO A 89 -5.49 0.10 9.43
CA PRO A 89 -6.29 -0.66 8.49
C PRO A 89 -6.23 -2.14 8.84
N GLU A 90 -7.33 -2.84 8.66
CA GLU A 90 -7.27 -4.29 8.52
C GLU A 90 -6.77 -4.65 7.13
N VAL A 91 -5.99 -5.73 7.02
CA VAL A 91 -5.41 -6.15 5.74
C VAL A 91 -6.47 -6.46 4.70
N LYS A 92 -7.61 -7.03 5.12
CA LYS A 92 -8.74 -7.31 4.23
C LYS A 92 -9.30 -6.02 3.61
N GLU A 93 -9.57 -5.01 4.44
CA GLU A 93 -10.07 -3.72 4.00
C GLU A 93 -9.08 -3.00 3.08
N LEU A 94 -7.78 -3.10 3.39
CA LEU A 94 -6.74 -2.52 2.56
C LEU A 94 -6.65 -3.20 1.19
N LYS A 95 -6.76 -4.54 1.14
CA LYS A 95 -6.81 -5.32 -0.10
C LYS A 95 -8.03 -4.94 -0.95
N GLN A 96 -9.20 -4.80 -0.35
CA GLN A 96 -10.42 -4.38 -1.05
C GLN A 96 -10.25 -2.99 -1.68
N LYS A 97 -9.86 -1.98 -0.87
CA LYS A 97 -9.67 -0.60 -1.38
C LYS A 97 -8.62 -0.52 -2.48
N LEU A 98 -7.52 -1.28 -2.35
CA LEU A 98 -6.50 -1.33 -3.38
C LEU A 98 -7.03 -1.98 -4.66
N ARG A 99 -7.74 -3.11 -4.55
CA ARG A 99 -8.36 -3.81 -5.69
C ARG A 99 -9.31 -2.89 -6.45
N ASP A 100 -10.17 -2.18 -5.74
CA ASP A 100 -11.13 -1.25 -6.35
C ASP A 100 -10.42 -0.14 -7.16
N PHE A 101 -9.17 0.20 -6.79
CA PHE A 101 -8.36 1.21 -7.47
C PHE A 101 -7.51 0.67 -8.63
N ILE A 102 -6.87 -0.51 -8.49
CA ILE A 102 -5.89 -1.01 -9.48
C ILE A 102 -6.45 -2.11 -10.39
N ALA A 103 -7.44 -2.88 -9.93
CA ALA A 103 -7.93 -4.07 -10.62
C ALA A 103 -9.39 -4.39 -10.19
N PRO A 104 -10.37 -3.56 -10.58
CA PRO A 104 -11.75 -3.66 -10.06
C PRO A 104 -12.41 -5.03 -10.32
N ASP A 105 -12.04 -5.69 -11.42
CA ASP A 105 -12.59 -6.99 -11.83
C ASP A 105 -11.95 -8.20 -11.13
N LYS A 106 -10.91 -7.99 -10.31
CA LYS A 106 -10.22 -9.08 -9.60
C LYS A 106 -11.03 -9.57 -8.40
N ASN A 107 -11.33 -10.87 -8.37
CA ASN A 107 -11.97 -11.53 -7.24
C ASN A 107 -10.95 -11.83 -6.13
N LEU A 108 -11.21 -11.37 -4.91
CA LEU A 108 -10.33 -11.58 -3.75
C LEU A 108 -10.80 -12.73 -2.83
N GLY A 109 -11.76 -13.54 -3.27
CA GLY A 109 -12.30 -14.68 -2.54
C GLY A 109 -12.89 -14.27 -1.18
N HIS A 110 -12.39 -14.86 -0.10
CA HIS A 110 -12.83 -14.55 1.27
C HIS A 110 -12.64 -13.08 1.69
N SER A 111 -11.80 -12.34 0.96
CA SER A 111 -11.60 -10.93 1.21
C SER A 111 -12.70 -10.05 0.63
N ASP A 112 -13.59 -10.55 -0.23
CA ASP A 112 -14.71 -9.76 -0.79
C ASP A 112 -15.99 -9.83 0.06
N VAL A 113 -16.05 -10.74 1.04
CA VAL A 113 -17.22 -10.89 1.90
C VAL A 113 -17.29 -9.70 2.87
N LYS A 114 -18.32 -8.85 2.75
CA LYS A 114 -18.64 -7.83 3.77
C LYS A 114 -18.80 -8.53 5.13
N PRO A 115 -18.20 -8.04 6.24
CA PRO A 115 -18.54 -8.58 7.54
C PRO A 115 -20.06 -8.50 7.71
N ALA A 116 -20.68 -9.62 8.08
CA ALA A 116 -22.11 -9.65 8.35
C ALA A 116 -22.42 -8.60 9.44
N PRO A 117 -23.55 -7.87 9.35
CA PRO A 117 -23.96 -7.01 10.44
C PRO A 117 -24.17 -7.87 11.69
N THR A 118 -23.36 -7.64 12.72
CA THR A 118 -23.58 -8.23 14.04
C THR A 118 -24.86 -7.63 14.60
N GLY A 119 -25.97 -8.35 14.43
CA GLY A 119 -27.22 -8.04 15.10
C GLY A 119 -27.08 -8.38 16.57
N ASP A 120 -26.72 -7.40 17.38
CA ASP A 120 -26.88 -7.47 18.84
C ASP A 120 -28.37 -7.27 19.15
N GLY A 121 -29.11 -8.38 19.10
CA GLY A 121 -30.49 -8.47 19.55
C GLY A 121 -30.50 -8.80 21.03
N GLY A 122 -30.44 -7.77 21.87
CA GLY A 122 -30.67 -7.90 23.29
C GLY A 122 -32.06 -8.49 23.56
N SER A 123 -32.11 -9.64 24.21
CA SER A 123 -33.29 -10.12 24.92
C SER A 123 -33.18 -9.69 26.38
N ALA A 124 -33.77 -8.53 26.67
CA ALA A 124 -34.32 -8.26 27.97
C ALA A 124 -35.53 -9.19 28.17
N GLU A 125 -35.46 -10.10 29.14
CA GLU A 125 -36.65 -10.69 29.76
C GLU A 125 -36.53 -10.49 31.27
N ALA A 126 -37.47 -9.70 31.78
CA ALA A 126 -37.77 -9.47 33.17
C ALA A 126 -39.12 -10.13 33.50
N ASN A 127 -39.21 -10.61 34.74
CA ASN A 127 -40.29 -11.36 35.42
C ASN A 127 -40.36 -12.87 35.18
#